data_AF-A0A9D2FYC9-F1
#
_entry.id   AF-A0A9D2FYC9-F1
#
_cell.length_a   1.000
_cell.length_b   1.000
_cell.length_c   1.000
_cell.angle_alpha   90.00
_cell.angle_beta   90.00
_cell.angle_gamma   90.00
#
_symmetry.space_group_name_H-M   'P 1'
#
loop_
_entity.id
_entity.type
_entity.pdbx_description
1 polymer ?
#
loop_
_entity_poly.entity_id
_entity_poly.type
_entity_poly.pdbx_seq_one_letter_code
_entity_poly.pdbx_strand_id
1 'polypeptide(L)'
;MYTIAEFTSQWKRLHHPAMNVDGDVAFYYQLYGRLYHLVGQEARCFDSHKTLPFLLYIENTVAIGLDGVYEYRYRSVGNVKSRWCDGLEMSANAASEVHNLVGKAVADAKYSALRQWMAECVLSGDFTHLNEMLTWFVREDKVLRSVFPDLRYRKAMFMRLAGNRQAARRMLWADLAFNWHDKRGDSLANTIAKQFRHETSFVEAEEKALLKEAAEILDTIHSERMDTYTVMERTDDCTLTLRHRDGRVFREVNFPMSVPQNVQGRHLAAQLVTYADKTYISGSAVWLNGEALPTWKGEANWNDIVKKEQDAAKLTYFTTTFGKRICLYDDLYTVPKDPEEAYYADMGIYFDEPNIFDFLGGRPNGKVIYLGG
;
A
#
# COMPACT_ATOMS: atom_id res chain seq x y z
N MET A 1 21.77 -9.26 -19.87
CA MET A 1 21.95 -8.41 -18.68
C MET A 1 22.03 -6.97 -19.14
N TYR A 2 21.35 -6.04 -18.48
CA TYR A 2 21.51 -4.61 -18.77
C TYR A 2 22.92 -4.11 -18.42
N THR A 3 23.41 -3.14 -19.19
CA THR A 3 24.51 -2.26 -18.76
C THR A 3 24.06 -1.36 -17.61
N ILE A 4 25.00 -0.73 -16.89
CA ILE A 4 24.65 0.22 -15.81
C ILE A 4 23.77 1.37 -16.34
N ALA A 5 24.05 1.91 -17.52
CA ALA A 5 23.28 3.02 -18.10
C ALA A 5 21.85 2.60 -18.43
N GLU A 6 21.68 1.42 -19.04
CA GLU A 6 20.35 0.85 -19.32
C GLU A 6 19.60 0.55 -18.03
N PHE A 7 20.27 -0.06 -17.05
CA PHE A 7 19.68 -0.36 -15.75
C PHE A 7 19.21 0.93 -15.06
N THR A 8 20.04 1.95 -14.95
CA THR A 8 19.68 3.24 -14.34
C THR A 8 18.46 3.86 -15.03
N SER A 9 18.40 3.81 -16.36
CA SER A 9 17.25 4.31 -17.12
C SER A 9 15.96 3.53 -16.81
N GLN A 10 16.04 2.19 -16.76
CA GLN A 10 14.90 1.36 -16.40
C GLN A 10 14.49 1.54 -14.93
N TRP A 11 15.46 1.64 -14.02
CA TRP A 11 15.25 1.83 -12.59
C TRP A 11 14.52 3.15 -12.33
N LYS A 12 14.97 4.26 -12.92
CA LYS A 12 14.25 5.55 -12.87
C LYS A 12 12.82 5.46 -13.40
N ARG A 13 12.58 4.68 -14.47
CA ARG A 13 11.24 4.52 -15.05
C ARG A 13 10.29 3.70 -14.18
N LEU A 14 10.81 2.82 -13.33
CA LEU A 14 10.00 2.02 -12.39
C LEU A 14 9.58 2.84 -11.16
N HIS A 15 10.28 3.94 -10.87
CA HIS A 15 10.03 4.80 -9.72
C HIS A 15 9.16 6.00 -10.05
N HIS A 16 8.63 6.64 -9.00
CA HIS A 16 7.94 7.92 -9.16
C HIS A 16 8.92 8.98 -9.70
N PRO A 17 8.52 9.86 -10.65
CA PRO A 17 9.44 10.84 -11.23
C PRO A 17 10.08 11.81 -10.23
N ALA A 18 9.42 12.05 -9.09
CA ALA A 18 9.96 12.89 -8.01
C ALA A 18 10.95 12.16 -7.09
N MET A 19 11.07 10.83 -7.21
CA MET A 19 11.98 10.03 -6.40
C MET A 19 13.38 10.00 -7.02
N ASN A 20 14.37 10.46 -6.25
CA ASN A 20 15.77 10.43 -6.68
C ASN A 20 16.47 9.13 -6.28
N VAL A 21 16.61 8.22 -7.24
CA VAL A 21 17.26 6.90 -7.06
C VAL A 21 18.77 6.91 -7.30
N ASP A 22 19.39 8.07 -7.57
CA ASP A 22 20.81 8.11 -7.92
C ASP A 22 21.72 7.70 -6.73
N GLY A 23 21.22 7.81 -5.49
CA GLY A 23 21.95 7.45 -4.27
C GLY A 23 22.15 5.94 -4.06
N ASP A 24 21.26 5.09 -4.58
CA ASP A 24 21.29 3.62 -4.39
C ASP A 24 21.27 2.79 -5.69
N VAL A 25 21.19 3.43 -6.86
CA VAL A 25 21.18 2.71 -8.15
C VAL A 25 22.37 1.76 -8.33
N ALA A 26 23.56 2.13 -7.86
CA ALA A 26 24.75 1.29 -7.97
C ALA A 26 24.63 0.01 -7.11
N PHE A 27 24.01 0.11 -5.93
CA PHE A 27 23.74 -1.02 -5.07
C PHE A 27 22.75 -1.99 -5.72
N TYR A 28 21.62 -1.48 -6.22
CA TYR A 28 20.62 -2.32 -6.89
C TYR A 28 21.10 -2.88 -8.23
N TYR A 29 21.99 -2.20 -8.95
CA TYR A 29 22.62 -2.74 -10.16
C TYR A 29 23.53 -3.95 -9.85
N GLN A 30 24.31 -3.88 -8.77
CA GLN A 30 25.15 -5.02 -8.35
C GLN A 30 24.27 -6.21 -7.95
N LEU A 31 23.19 -5.96 -7.21
CA LEU A 31 22.23 -6.99 -6.83
C LEU A 31 21.52 -7.59 -8.05
N TYR A 32 21.11 -6.74 -9.00
CA TYR A 32 20.56 -7.15 -10.29
C TYR A 32 21.51 -8.11 -11.01
N GLY A 33 22.80 -7.78 -11.10
CA GLY A 33 23.80 -8.62 -11.76
C GLY A 33 23.93 -10.00 -11.11
N ARG A 34 23.96 -10.06 -9.77
CA ARG A 34 24.03 -11.32 -9.02
C ARG A 34 22.78 -12.17 -9.22
N LEU A 35 21.60 -11.58 -9.08
CA LEU A 35 20.33 -12.26 -9.32
C LEU A 35 20.22 -12.74 -10.77
N TYR A 36 20.59 -11.91 -11.74
CA TYR A 36 20.55 -12.25 -13.15
C TYR A 36 21.46 -13.46 -13.46
N HIS A 37 22.66 -13.49 -12.89
CA HIS A 37 23.58 -14.60 -13.06
C HIS A 37 23.04 -15.89 -12.44
N LEU A 38 22.56 -15.82 -11.19
CA LEU A 38 21.99 -16.95 -10.48
C LEU A 38 20.79 -17.55 -11.23
N VAL A 39 19.88 -16.69 -11.70
CA VAL A 39 18.73 -17.12 -12.53
C VAL A 39 19.22 -17.74 -13.85
N GLY A 40 20.25 -17.17 -14.49
CA GLY A 40 20.82 -17.72 -15.71
C GLY A 40 21.47 -19.10 -15.55
N GLN A 41 21.93 -19.44 -14.34
CA GLN A 41 22.55 -20.73 -14.03
C GLN A 41 21.54 -21.78 -13.58
N GLU A 42 20.59 -21.38 -12.73
CA GLU A 42 19.78 -22.31 -11.95
C GLU A 42 18.32 -22.40 -12.41
N ALA A 43 17.80 -21.40 -13.13
CA ALA A 43 16.41 -21.41 -13.55
C ALA A 43 16.20 -22.33 -14.75
N ARG A 44 15.25 -23.28 -14.64
CA ARG A 44 14.80 -24.09 -15.77
C ARG A 44 13.89 -23.30 -16.72
N CYS A 45 13.19 -22.30 -16.19
CA CYS A 45 12.36 -21.37 -16.95
C CYS A 45 12.92 -19.94 -16.82
N PHE A 46 14.00 -19.63 -17.54
CA PHE A 46 14.62 -18.31 -17.51
C PHE A 46 13.66 -17.22 -18.01
N ASP A 47 13.34 -16.27 -17.13
CA ASP A 47 12.61 -15.05 -17.47
C ASP A 47 13.26 -13.83 -16.80
N SER A 48 14.12 -13.15 -17.56
CA SER A 48 14.80 -11.94 -17.08
C SER A 48 13.86 -10.78 -16.77
N HIS A 49 12.63 -10.80 -17.26
CA HIS A 49 11.65 -9.75 -16.95
C HIS A 49 11.13 -9.84 -15.50
N LYS A 50 11.37 -10.97 -14.81
CA LYS A 50 11.01 -11.15 -13.40
C LYS A 50 12.05 -10.59 -12.42
N THR A 51 13.27 -10.28 -12.87
CA THR A 51 14.34 -9.79 -11.97
C THR A 51 14.10 -8.37 -11.49
N LEU A 52 13.71 -7.43 -12.37
CA LEU A 52 13.44 -6.05 -11.97
C LEU A 52 12.27 -5.92 -10.98
N PRO A 53 11.11 -6.58 -11.18
CA PRO A 53 10.05 -6.57 -10.17
C PRO A 53 10.47 -7.16 -8.82
N PHE A 54 11.36 -8.15 -8.82
CA PHE A 54 11.87 -8.73 -7.57
C PHE A 54 12.82 -7.78 -6.85
N LEU A 55 13.59 -6.98 -7.58
CA LEU A 55 14.39 -5.89 -6.99
C LEU A 55 13.53 -4.83 -6.31
N LEU A 56 12.37 -4.47 -6.87
CA LEU A 56 11.44 -3.54 -6.21
C LEU A 56 10.91 -4.10 -4.87
N TYR A 57 10.65 -5.41 -4.80
CA TYR A 57 10.31 -6.07 -3.52
C TYR A 57 11.47 -6.01 -2.53
N ILE A 58 12.71 -6.21 -2.98
CA ILE A 58 13.89 -6.11 -2.11
C ILE A 58 14.09 -4.66 -1.65
N GLU A 59 13.90 -3.68 -2.52
CA GLU A 59 13.98 -2.26 -2.16
C GLU A 59 12.92 -1.85 -1.14
N ASN A 60 11.68 -2.30 -1.31
CA ASN A 60 10.63 -2.12 -0.31
C ASN A 60 11.04 -2.75 1.03
N THR A 61 11.61 -3.96 1.00
CA THR A 61 12.13 -4.65 2.19
C THR A 61 13.24 -3.86 2.88
N VAL A 62 14.19 -3.32 2.11
CA VAL A 62 15.30 -2.46 2.58
C VAL A 62 14.78 -1.13 3.13
N ALA A 63 13.75 -0.57 2.50
CA ALA A 63 13.22 0.73 2.85
C ALA A 63 12.47 0.66 4.17
N ILE A 64 11.36 -0.08 4.20
CA ILE A 64 10.46 -0.10 5.36
C ILE A 64 9.76 -1.45 5.57
N GLY A 65 10.10 -2.50 4.82
CA GLY A 65 9.49 -3.82 5.02
C GLY A 65 7.97 -3.89 4.80
N LEU A 66 7.38 -2.96 4.05
CA LEU A 66 5.92 -2.85 3.87
C LEU A 66 5.33 -4.15 3.31
N ASP A 67 5.98 -4.75 2.32
CA ASP A 67 5.55 -6.00 1.70
C ASP A 67 5.54 -7.16 2.70
N GLY A 68 6.51 -7.18 3.61
CA GLY A 68 6.59 -8.16 4.69
C GLY A 68 5.35 -8.16 5.57
N VAL A 69 4.81 -6.99 5.89
CA VAL A 69 3.58 -6.86 6.69
C VAL A 69 2.41 -7.62 6.04
N TYR A 70 2.23 -7.43 4.73
CA TYR A 70 1.15 -8.08 3.99
C TYR A 70 1.45 -9.56 3.68
N GLU A 71 2.70 -9.90 3.43
CA GLU A 71 3.19 -11.28 3.25
C GLU A 71 2.89 -12.16 4.46
N TYR A 72 3.16 -11.66 5.67
CA TYR A 72 2.86 -12.41 6.89
C TYR A 72 1.36 -12.43 7.20
N ARG A 73 0.70 -11.29 7.04
CA ARG A 73 -0.70 -11.14 7.44
C ARG A 73 -1.69 -11.88 6.53
N TYR A 74 -1.36 -12.10 5.26
CA TYR A 74 -2.28 -12.68 4.27
C TYR A 74 -1.70 -13.96 3.66
N ARG A 75 -2.34 -15.09 3.94
CA ARG A 75 -1.93 -16.41 3.43
C ARG A 75 -1.97 -16.47 1.91
N SER A 76 -2.83 -15.67 1.26
CA SER A 76 -2.93 -15.57 -0.19
C SER A 76 -1.70 -14.93 -0.82
N VAL A 77 -0.97 -14.10 -0.07
CA VAL A 77 0.30 -13.50 -0.51
C VAL A 77 1.43 -14.51 -0.40
N GLY A 78 1.51 -15.24 0.72
CA GLY A 78 2.54 -16.26 0.97
C GLY A 78 3.97 -15.75 0.78
N ASN A 79 4.94 -16.66 0.78
CA ASN A 79 6.35 -16.26 0.70
C ASN A 79 6.71 -15.74 -0.71
N VAL A 80 6.93 -14.43 -0.84
CA VAL A 80 7.16 -13.78 -2.15
C VAL A 80 8.47 -14.25 -2.78
N LYS A 81 9.52 -14.41 -1.96
CA LYS A 81 10.84 -14.92 -2.40
C LYS A 81 10.73 -16.35 -2.92
N SER A 82 10.04 -17.23 -2.19
CA SER A 82 9.80 -18.62 -2.60
C SER A 82 8.98 -18.67 -3.88
N ARG A 83 7.87 -17.94 -3.98
CA ARG A 83 7.05 -17.89 -5.20
C ARG A 83 7.83 -17.41 -6.42
N TRP A 84 8.74 -16.47 -6.23
CA TRP A 84 9.62 -16.01 -7.30
C TRP A 84 10.59 -17.11 -7.77
N CYS A 85 11.22 -17.83 -6.83
CA CYS A 85 12.10 -18.96 -7.14
C CYS A 85 11.33 -20.13 -7.80
N ASP A 86 10.16 -20.49 -7.25
CA ASP A 86 9.29 -21.55 -7.75
C ASP A 86 8.80 -21.23 -9.17
N GLY A 87 8.44 -19.97 -9.41
CA GLY A 87 8.03 -19.49 -10.74
C GLY A 87 9.16 -19.43 -11.77
N LEU A 88 10.41 -19.67 -11.35
CA LEU A 88 11.60 -19.85 -12.20
C LEU A 88 12.08 -21.32 -12.20
N GLU A 89 11.37 -22.21 -11.49
CA GLU A 89 11.71 -23.62 -11.29
C GLU A 89 13.14 -23.83 -10.76
N MET A 90 13.56 -22.97 -9.84
CA MET A 90 14.88 -23.04 -9.21
C MET A 90 14.96 -24.22 -8.22
N SER A 91 16.16 -24.80 -8.07
CA SER A 91 16.40 -25.83 -7.05
C SER A 91 16.29 -25.25 -5.63
N ALA A 92 16.07 -26.11 -4.62
CA ALA A 92 16.03 -25.67 -3.22
C ALA A 92 17.36 -25.02 -2.77
N ASN A 93 18.49 -25.48 -3.32
CA ASN A 93 19.80 -24.87 -3.09
C ASN A 93 19.85 -23.45 -3.66
N ALA A 94 19.46 -23.29 -4.93
CA ALA A 94 19.43 -21.98 -5.57
C ALA A 94 18.44 -21.02 -4.90
N ALA A 95 17.28 -21.50 -4.47
CA ALA A 95 16.33 -20.72 -3.67
C ALA A 95 16.93 -20.27 -2.33
N SER A 96 17.74 -21.11 -1.69
CA SER A 96 18.47 -20.75 -0.46
C SER A 96 19.55 -19.69 -0.74
N GLU A 97 20.25 -19.78 -1.87
CA GLU A 97 21.19 -18.74 -2.30
C GLU A 97 20.50 -17.40 -2.55
N VAL A 98 19.33 -17.40 -3.20
CA VAL A 98 18.49 -16.20 -3.35
C VAL A 98 18.14 -15.64 -1.97
N HIS A 99 17.67 -16.48 -1.05
CA HIS A 99 17.31 -16.05 0.30
C HIS A 99 18.48 -15.38 1.03
N ASN A 100 19.66 -15.99 0.99
CA ASN A 100 20.88 -15.45 1.59
C ASN A 100 21.32 -14.14 0.92
N LEU A 101 21.21 -14.06 -0.41
CA LEU A 101 21.54 -12.85 -1.15
C LEU A 101 20.61 -11.69 -0.78
N VAL A 102 19.30 -11.93 -0.66
CA VAL A 102 18.35 -10.92 -0.20
C VAL A 102 18.62 -10.53 1.24
N GLY A 103 18.80 -11.49 2.15
CA GLY A 103 19.08 -11.21 3.57
C GLY A 103 20.33 -10.36 3.75
N LYS A 104 21.39 -10.69 2.99
CA LYS A 104 22.62 -9.89 2.97
C LYS A 104 22.41 -8.50 2.39
N ALA A 105 21.66 -8.36 1.30
CA ALA A 105 21.33 -7.05 0.74
C ALA A 105 20.59 -6.16 1.75
N VAL A 106 19.63 -6.73 2.48
CA VAL A 106 18.91 -6.00 3.55
C VAL A 106 19.86 -5.55 4.66
N ALA A 107 20.77 -6.43 5.10
CA ALA A 107 21.75 -6.10 6.14
C ALA A 107 22.82 -5.09 5.69
N ASP A 108 23.26 -5.16 4.43
CA ASP A 108 24.34 -4.32 3.88
C ASP A 108 23.82 -2.93 3.43
N ALA A 109 22.51 -2.74 3.28
CA ALA A 109 21.93 -1.50 2.81
C ALA A 109 22.05 -0.39 3.86
N LYS A 110 22.84 0.64 3.53
CA LYS A 110 23.06 1.81 4.41
C LYS A 110 22.15 3.00 4.11
N TYR A 111 21.51 2.98 2.96
CA TYR A 111 20.74 4.09 2.42
C TYR A 111 19.58 3.54 1.59
N SER A 112 18.45 4.24 1.62
CA SER A 112 17.26 3.90 0.83
C SER A 112 16.64 5.18 0.25
N ALA A 113 16.72 5.32 -1.08
CA ALA A 113 16.05 6.41 -1.79
C ALA A 113 14.53 6.35 -1.60
N LEU A 114 13.96 5.14 -1.55
CA LEU A 114 12.52 4.94 -1.33
C LEU A 114 12.11 5.48 0.04
N ARG A 115 12.79 5.07 1.12
CA ARG A 115 12.48 5.53 2.48
C ARG A 115 12.64 7.05 2.61
N GLN A 116 13.73 7.60 2.06
CA GLN A 116 13.95 9.04 2.06
C GLN A 116 12.81 9.78 1.35
N TRP A 117 12.47 9.37 0.12
CA TRP A 117 11.38 9.99 -0.64
C TRP A 117 10.04 9.92 0.10
N MET A 118 9.74 8.80 0.75
CA MET A 118 8.52 8.67 1.57
C MET A 118 8.51 9.65 2.74
N ALA A 119 9.61 9.75 3.49
CA ALA A 119 9.74 10.67 4.61
C ALA A 119 9.63 12.13 4.14
N GLU A 120 10.32 12.49 3.06
CA GLU A 120 10.25 13.84 2.46
C GLU A 120 8.83 14.21 2.01
N CYS A 121 8.09 13.28 1.40
CA CYS A 121 6.70 13.54 1.00
C CYS A 121 5.83 13.91 2.20
N VAL A 122 5.99 13.20 3.32
CA VAL A 122 5.25 13.45 4.57
C VAL A 122 5.74 14.71 5.29
N LEU A 123 7.05 14.95 5.36
CA LEU A 123 7.60 16.08 6.08
C LEU A 123 7.45 17.40 5.32
N SER A 124 7.19 17.35 4.01
CA SER A 124 7.01 18.56 3.19
C SER A 124 5.82 19.43 3.61
N GLY A 125 4.83 18.87 4.31
CA GLY A 125 3.56 19.55 4.60
C GLY A 125 2.70 19.84 3.36
N ASP A 126 3.11 19.40 2.17
CA ASP A 126 2.33 19.50 0.94
C ASP A 126 1.47 18.25 0.74
N PHE A 127 0.14 18.44 0.76
CA PHE A 127 -0.82 17.36 0.54
C PHE A 127 -0.63 16.68 -0.82
N THR A 128 -0.16 17.41 -1.84
CA THR A 128 0.08 16.85 -3.18
C THR A 128 1.14 15.77 -3.13
N HIS A 129 2.27 16.03 -2.46
CA HIS A 129 3.35 15.04 -2.31
C HIS A 129 2.89 13.81 -1.52
N LEU A 130 2.19 14.00 -0.40
CA LEU A 130 1.61 12.90 0.38
C LEU A 130 0.65 12.05 -0.48
N ASN A 131 -0.27 12.70 -1.18
CA ASN A 131 -1.27 12.05 -2.01
C ASN A 131 -0.61 11.29 -3.17
N GLU A 132 0.40 11.86 -3.83
CA GLU A 132 1.16 11.18 -4.88
C GLU A 132 1.89 9.95 -4.36
N MET A 133 2.54 10.06 -3.19
CA MET A 133 3.25 8.94 -2.56
C MET A 133 2.31 7.78 -2.22
N LEU A 134 1.23 8.05 -1.48
CA LEU A 134 0.27 6.99 -1.09
C LEU A 134 -0.45 6.40 -2.31
N THR A 135 -0.81 7.23 -3.30
CA THR A 135 -1.44 6.72 -4.53
C THR A 135 -0.48 5.95 -5.41
N TRP A 136 0.82 6.22 -5.36
CA TRP A 136 1.84 5.43 -6.06
C TRP A 136 1.93 4.01 -5.47
N PHE A 137 1.99 3.86 -4.15
CA PHE A 137 2.02 2.53 -3.52
C PHE A 137 0.81 1.67 -3.89
N VAL A 138 -0.41 2.18 -3.73
CA VAL A 138 -1.62 1.40 -4.08
C VAL A 138 -1.70 1.05 -5.58
N ARG A 139 -0.97 1.76 -6.43
CA ARG A 139 -0.96 1.53 -7.87
C ARG A 139 0.15 0.60 -8.33
N GLU A 140 1.34 0.74 -7.79
CA GLU A 140 2.55 0.11 -8.35
C GLU A 140 3.04 -1.05 -7.48
N ASP A 141 2.74 -1.05 -6.18
CA ASP A 141 3.14 -2.14 -5.27
C ASP A 141 2.32 -3.42 -5.55
N LYS A 142 3.02 -4.50 -5.92
CA LYS A 142 2.36 -5.74 -6.32
C LYS A 142 1.82 -6.55 -5.15
N VAL A 143 2.49 -6.49 -4.00
CA VAL A 143 2.11 -7.25 -2.82
C VAL A 143 0.86 -6.62 -2.22
N LEU A 144 0.88 -5.31 -1.98
CA LEU A 144 -0.29 -4.55 -1.53
C LEU A 144 -1.49 -4.73 -2.48
N ARG A 145 -1.27 -4.69 -3.79
CA ARG A 145 -2.36 -4.89 -4.76
C ARG A 145 -2.99 -6.28 -4.73
N SER A 146 -2.26 -7.29 -4.25
CA SER A 146 -2.76 -8.66 -4.17
C SER A 146 -3.74 -8.88 -3.00
N VAL A 147 -3.76 -7.97 -2.03
CA VAL A 147 -4.67 -8.03 -0.86
C VAL A 147 -5.88 -7.10 -1.00
N PHE A 148 -6.01 -6.41 -2.13
CA PHE A 148 -7.20 -5.60 -2.39
C PHE A 148 -8.43 -6.46 -2.73
N PRO A 149 -9.63 -5.98 -2.36
CA PRO A 149 -10.87 -6.63 -2.74
C PRO A 149 -11.09 -6.57 -4.26
N ASP A 150 -12.14 -7.24 -4.73
CA ASP A 150 -12.55 -7.13 -6.13
C ASP A 150 -12.99 -5.69 -6.50
N LEU A 151 -12.05 -4.95 -7.07
CA LEU A 151 -12.23 -3.52 -7.40
C LEU A 151 -13.26 -3.26 -8.50
N ARG A 152 -13.88 -4.27 -9.13
CA ARG A 152 -14.89 -4.06 -10.18
C ARG A 152 -16.10 -3.27 -9.65
N TYR A 153 -16.51 -3.50 -8.41
CA TYR A 153 -17.65 -2.82 -7.80
C TYR A 153 -17.36 -1.34 -7.54
N ARG A 154 -16.19 -1.01 -6.97
CA ARG A 154 -15.73 0.39 -6.82
C ARG A 154 -15.57 1.08 -8.15
N LYS A 155 -14.94 0.43 -9.14
CA LYS A 155 -14.77 0.96 -10.50
C LYS A 155 -16.10 1.32 -11.14
N ALA A 156 -17.09 0.43 -11.07
CA ALA A 156 -18.42 0.68 -11.62
C ALA A 156 -19.11 1.87 -10.95
N MET A 157 -19.01 1.97 -9.62
CA MET A 157 -19.55 3.10 -8.87
C MET A 157 -18.87 4.43 -9.25
N PHE A 158 -17.53 4.49 -9.25
CA PHE A 158 -16.82 5.72 -9.59
C PHE A 158 -17.03 6.14 -11.05
N MET A 159 -17.15 5.17 -11.96
CA MET A 159 -17.52 5.45 -13.36
C MET A 159 -18.91 6.07 -13.48
N ARG A 160 -19.89 5.55 -12.73
CA ARG A 160 -21.25 6.10 -12.71
C ARG A 160 -21.28 7.52 -12.15
N LEU A 161 -20.48 7.79 -11.13
CA LEU A 161 -20.41 9.11 -10.48
C LEU A 161 -19.70 10.13 -11.37
N ALA A 162 -18.51 9.80 -11.87
CA ALA A 162 -17.66 10.75 -12.59
C ALA A 162 -18.01 10.93 -14.06
N GLY A 163 -18.71 9.95 -14.67
CA GLY A 163 -19.05 9.93 -16.10
C GLY A 163 -17.84 9.84 -17.05
N ASN A 164 -16.61 9.84 -16.53
CA ASN A 164 -15.38 9.75 -17.31
C ASN A 164 -14.33 8.87 -16.63
N ARG A 165 -13.56 8.17 -17.45
CA ARG A 165 -12.61 7.13 -16.99
C ARG A 165 -11.45 7.69 -16.18
N GLN A 166 -10.97 8.88 -16.51
CA GLN A 166 -9.79 9.47 -15.86
C GLN A 166 -10.10 9.90 -14.43
N ALA A 167 -11.20 10.62 -14.21
CA ALA A 167 -11.63 11.03 -12.88
C ALA A 167 -12.04 9.83 -12.02
N ALA A 168 -12.77 8.85 -12.59
CA ALA A 168 -13.11 7.62 -11.87
C ALA A 168 -11.87 6.85 -11.40
N ARG A 169 -10.81 6.82 -12.23
CA ARG A 169 -9.53 6.19 -11.86
C ARG A 169 -8.82 6.97 -10.75
N ARG A 170 -8.81 8.30 -10.79
CA ARG A 170 -8.26 9.13 -9.69
C ARG A 170 -9.00 8.91 -8.38
N MET A 171 -10.33 8.85 -8.43
CA MET A 171 -11.16 8.54 -7.25
C MET A 171 -10.86 7.16 -6.68
N LEU A 172 -10.74 6.13 -7.53
CA LEU A 172 -10.42 4.77 -7.07
C LEU A 172 -9.09 4.70 -6.33
N TRP A 173 -8.03 5.31 -6.87
CA TRP A 173 -6.71 5.24 -6.23
C TRP A 173 -6.64 6.09 -4.98
N ALA A 174 -7.30 7.25 -4.95
CA ALA A 174 -7.44 8.05 -3.73
C ALA A 174 -8.22 7.30 -2.64
N ASP A 175 -9.27 6.57 -3.00
CA ASP A 175 -10.03 5.75 -2.06
C ASP A 175 -9.18 4.61 -1.49
N LEU A 176 -8.43 3.90 -2.33
CA LEU A 176 -7.51 2.86 -1.84
C LEU A 176 -6.37 3.44 -0.98
N ALA A 177 -5.84 4.60 -1.33
CA ALA A 177 -4.72 5.23 -0.62
C ALA A 177 -5.10 5.68 0.81
N PHE A 178 -6.32 6.22 0.98
CA PHE A 178 -6.71 6.86 2.24
C PHE A 178 -7.83 6.15 3.01
N ASN A 179 -8.61 5.27 2.37
CA ASN A 179 -9.83 4.71 2.95
C ASN A 179 -9.89 3.18 2.95
N TRP A 180 -8.98 2.50 2.24
CA TRP A 180 -8.83 1.05 2.40
C TRP A 180 -8.14 0.76 3.73
N HIS A 181 -8.66 -0.24 4.41
CA HIS A 181 -8.11 -0.75 5.66
C HIS A 181 -7.88 -2.24 5.50
N ASP A 182 -6.77 -2.72 6.05
CA ASP A 182 -6.50 -4.15 6.13
C ASP A 182 -7.44 -4.85 7.14
N LYS A 183 -7.30 -6.17 7.29
CA LYS A 183 -8.11 -6.94 8.27
C LYS A 183 -7.85 -6.60 9.74
N ARG A 184 -6.81 -5.81 10.06
CA ARG A 184 -6.54 -5.25 11.39
C ARG A 184 -7.17 -3.87 11.58
N GLY A 185 -7.73 -3.30 10.52
CA GLY A 185 -8.27 -1.94 10.54
C GLY A 185 -7.21 -0.87 10.37
N ASP A 186 -5.99 -1.21 9.92
CA ASP A 186 -4.97 -0.21 9.62
C ASP A 186 -5.10 0.28 8.18
N SER A 187 -5.03 1.61 8.01
CA SER A 187 -4.87 2.23 6.70
C SER A 187 -3.43 2.02 6.18
N LEU A 188 -3.18 2.36 4.91
CA LEU A 188 -1.83 2.38 4.36
C LEU A 188 -0.92 3.35 5.14
N ALA A 189 -1.42 4.54 5.48
CA ALA A 189 -0.69 5.52 6.27
C ALA A 189 -0.32 4.98 7.65
N ASN A 190 -1.26 4.33 8.36
CA ASN A 190 -1.00 3.71 9.66
C ASN A 190 0.07 2.62 9.56
N THR A 191 0.01 1.81 8.50
CA THR A 191 0.99 0.74 8.28
C THR A 191 2.39 1.31 8.04
N ILE A 192 2.51 2.33 7.19
CA ILE A 192 3.77 3.03 6.93
C ILE A 192 4.30 3.67 8.23
N ALA A 193 3.44 4.33 9.02
CA ALA A 193 3.84 4.92 10.30
C ALA A 193 4.40 3.87 11.28
N LYS A 194 3.77 2.69 11.36
CA LYS A 194 4.28 1.57 12.17
C LYS A 194 5.63 1.07 11.65
N GLN A 195 5.81 0.97 10.34
CA GLN A 195 7.08 0.55 9.77
C GLN A 195 8.19 1.59 9.96
N PHE A 196 7.91 2.88 9.78
CA PHE A 196 8.86 3.95 10.11
C PHE A 196 9.33 3.85 11.56
N ARG A 197 8.43 3.61 12.52
CA ARG A 197 8.80 3.39 13.93
C ARG A 197 9.67 2.15 14.11
N HIS A 198 9.39 1.07 13.39
CA HIS A 198 10.22 -0.13 13.42
C HIS A 198 11.66 0.17 12.95
N GLU A 199 11.79 0.84 11.81
CA GLU A 199 13.07 1.21 11.19
C GLU A 199 13.93 2.13 12.06
N THR A 200 13.35 2.88 13.00
CA THR A 200 14.11 3.71 13.96
C THR A 200 15.09 2.94 14.85
N SER A 201 15.04 1.61 14.84
CA SER A 201 15.97 0.72 15.54
C SER A 201 17.25 0.44 14.74
N PHE A 202 17.24 0.68 13.42
CA PHE A 202 18.30 0.27 12.50
C PHE A 202 19.00 1.45 11.81
N VAL A 203 18.46 2.67 11.95
CA VAL A 203 19.00 3.88 11.32
C VAL A 203 19.71 4.81 12.31
N GLU A 204 20.56 5.69 11.77
CA GLU A 204 21.31 6.69 12.53
C GLU A 204 20.41 7.77 13.15
N ALA A 205 20.95 8.51 14.12
CA ALA A 205 20.17 9.43 14.96
C ALA A 205 19.39 10.51 14.19
N GLU A 206 19.95 11.04 13.09
CA GLU A 206 19.31 12.07 12.27
C GLU A 206 18.11 11.50 11.50
N GLU A 207 18.32 10.42 10.75
CA GLU A 207 17.25 9.72 10.01
C GLU A 207 16.16 9.21 10.96
N LYS A 208 16.56 8.71 12.14
CA LYS A 208 15.65 8.30 13.20
C LYS A 208 14.68 9.40 13.63
N ALA A 209 15.14 10.64 13.75
CA ALA A 209 14.29 11.76 14.13
C ALA A 209 13.25 12.04 13.03
N LEU A 210 13.69 12.08 11.77
CA LEU A 210 12.82 12.30 10.60
C LEU A 210 11.75 11.22 10.48
N LEU A 211 12.10 9.94 10.66
CA LEU A 211 11.13 8.83 10.58
C LEU A 211 10.09 8.88 11.70
N LYS A 212 10.49 9.30 12.92
CA LYS A 212 9.54 9.46 14.03
C LYS A 212 8.55 10.58 13.75
N GLU A 213 9.04 11.74 13.33
CA GLU A 213 8.21 12.89 12.99
C GLU A 213 7.25 12.56 11.84
N ALA A 214 7.75 11.91 10.78
CA ALA A 214 6.92 11.46 9.67
C ALA A 214 5.84 10.47 10.13
N ALA A 215 6.17 9.52 11.02
CA ALA A 215 5.21 8.58 11.56
C ALA A 215 4.12 9.27 12.41
N GLU A 216 4.48 10.28 13.20
CA GLU A 216 3.52 11.08 13.98
C GLU A 216 2.56 11.84 13.05
N ILE A 217 3.07 12.47 11.99
CA ILE A 217 2.24 13.17 11.01
C ILE A 217 1.29 12.20 10.30
N LEU A 218 1.76 11.02 9.88
CA LEU A 218 0.93 10.00 9.22
C LEU A 218 -0.25 9.55 10.11
N ASP A 219 -0.04 9.43 11.42
CA ASP A 219 -1.12 9.05 12.37
C ASP A 219 -2.21 10.13 12.49
N THR A 220 -1.91 11.39 12.16
CA THR A 220 -2.91 12.48 12.16
C THR A 220 -3.82 12.48 10.94
N ILE A 221 -3.51 11.63 9.93
CA ILE A 221 -4.30 11.60 8.70
C ILE A 221 -5.69 11.05 9.02
N HIS A 222 -6.70 11.83 8.67
CA HIS A 222 -8.09 11.43 8.77
C HIS A 222 -8.76 11.57 7.41
N SER A 223 -9.58 10.59 7.05
CA SER A 223 -10.23 10.55 5.74
C SER A 223 -11.73 10.33 5.86
N GLU A 224 -12.48 11.08 5.07
CA GLU A 224 -13.89 10.84 4.82
C GLU A 224 -14.01 10.24 3.41
N ARG A 225 -14.54 9.02 3.33
CA ARG A 225 -14.85 8.36 2.04
C ARG A 225 -15.73 9.26 1.17
N MET A 226 -15.77 8.94 -0.13
CA MET A 226 -16.61 9.64 -1.10
C MET A 226 -18.06 9.78 -0.60
N ASP A 227 -18.48 11.03 -0.36
CA ASP A 227 -19.85 11.38 -0.03
C ASP A 227 -20.23 12.74 -0.62
N THR A 228 -21.44 13.19 -0.33
CA THR A 228 -22.07 14.40 -0.87
C THR A 228 -22.06 15.53 0.13
N TYR A 229 -21.62 16.69 -0.35
CA TYR A 229 -21.51 17.90 0.43
C TYR A 229 -22.25 19.04 -0.27
N THR A 230 -22.81 19.93 0.54
CA THR A 230 -23.36 21.21 0.08
C THR A 230 -22.32 22.29 0.29
N VAL A 231 -22.05 23.07 -0.76
CA VAL A 231 -21.17 24.24 -0.64
C VAL A 231 -21.91 25.33 0.11
N MET A 232 -21.43 25.67 1.30
CA MET A 232 -21.99 26.74 2.13
C MET A 232 -21.42 28.10 1.73
N GLU A 233 -20.13 28.13 1.44
CA GLU A 233 -19.37 29.33 1.18
C GLU A 233 -18.12 29.01 0.35
N ARG A 234 -17.66 30.01 -0.40
CA ARG A 234 -16.37 30.03 -1.11
C ARG A 234 -15.55 31.17 -0.53
N THR A 235 -14.46 30.84 0.17
CA THR A 235 -13.60 31.83 0.84
C THR A 235 -12.66 32.51 -0.17
N ASP A 236 -12.10 31.73 -1.09
CA ASP A 236 -11.22 32.19 -2.15
C ASP A 236 -11.39 31.31 -3.40
N ASP A 237 -10.46 31.38 -4.35
CA ASP A 237 -10.55 30.64 -5.60
C ASP A 237 -10.41 29.11 -5.45
N CYS A 238 -9.85 28.63 -4.35
CA CYS A 238 -9.58 27.22 -4.11
C CYS A 238 -10.13 26.71 -2.77
N THR A 239 -10.71 27.56 -1.92
CA THR A 239 -11.12 27.18 -0.56
C THR A 239 -12.64 27.26 -0.39
N LEU A 240 -13.23 26.17 0.12
CA LEU A 240 -14.67 26.04 0.34
C LEU A 240 -15.01 25.70 1.79
N THR A 241 -16.18 26.13 2.24
CA THR A 241 -16.85 25.56 3.41
C THR A 241 -17.90 24.56 2.94
N LEU A 242 -17.78 23.31 3.38
CA LEU A 242 -18.62 22.20 2.98
C LEU A 242 -19.48 21.73 4.14
N ARG A 243 -20.76 21.47 3.89
CA ARG A 243 -21.66 20.84 4.85
C ARG A 243 -22.06 19.46 4.37
N HIS A 244 -21.74 18.46 5.17
CA HIS A 244 -22.17 17.09 4.94
C HIS A 244 -23.67 16.93 5.24
N ARG A 245 -24.29 15.88 4.72
CA ARG A 245 -25.73 15.64 4.85
C ARG A 245 -26.19 15.42 6.29
N ASP A 246 -25.32 14.88 7.14
CA ASP A 246 -25.58 14.68 8.58
C ASP A 246 -25.47 15.98 9.40
N GLY A 247 -25.12 17.11 8.76
CA GLY A 247 -24.98 18.41 9.42
C GLY A 247 -23.54 18.77 9.82
N ARG A 248 -22.57 17.86 9.73
CA ARG A 248 -21.15 18.18 9.97
C ARG A 248 -20.67 19.25 8.99
N VAL A 249 -19.88 20.20 9.47
CA VAL A 249 -19.33 21.30 8.66
C VAL A 249 -17.82 21.20 8.64
N PHE A 250 -17.27 21.16 7.43
CA PHE A 250 -15.84 21.18 7.14
C PHE A 250 -15.50 22.57 6.63
N ARG A 251 -14.71 23.31 7.40
CA ARG A 251 -14.24 24.66 7.04
C ARG A 251 -12.89 24.56 6.34
N GLU A 252 -12.58 25.56 5.53
CA GLU A 252 -11.27 25.71 4.89
C GLU A 252 -10.86 24.46 4.08
N VAL A 253 -11.81 23.88 3.34
CA VAL A 253 -11.55 22.72 2.49
C VAL A 253 -10.84 23.17 1.22
N ASN A 254 -9.60 22.71 1.05
CA ASN A 254 -8.73 23.04 -0.07
C ASN A 254 -9.09 22.19 -1.30
N PHE A 255 -9.39 22.88 -2.39
CA PHE A 255 -9.66 22.34 -3.70
C PHE A 255 -8.37 22.42 -4.53
N PRO A 256 -7.92 21.31 -5.16
CA PRO A 256 -6.68 21.31 -5.95
C PRO A 256 -6.77 22.12 -7.26
N MET A 257 -7.94 22.65 -7.58
CA MET A 257 -8.24 23.38 -8.81
C MET A 257 -9.13 24.57 -8.47
N SER A 258 -9.06 25.62 -9.29
CA SER A 258 -9.92 26.79 -9.12
C SER A 258 -11.40 26.39 -9.22
N VAL A 259 -12.17 26.87 -8.24
CA VAL A 259 -13.61 26.61 -8.12
C VAL A 259 -14.39 27.72 -8.82
N PRO A 260 -15.42 27.40 -9.64
CA PRO A 260 -16.25 28.42 -10.27
C PRO A 260 -16.92 29.37 -9.25
N GLN A 261 -17.15 30.64 -9.61
CA GLN A 261 -17.71 31.64 -8.68
C GLN A 261 -19.14 31.30 -8.21
N ASN A 262 -19.97 30.71 -9.08
CA ASN A 262 -21.40 30.49 -8.81
C ASN A 262 -21.69 29.10 -8.20
N VAL A 263 -20.93 28.67 -7.19
CA VAL A 263 -21.04 27.32 -6.59
C VAL A 263 -21.79 27.26 -5.25
N GLN A 264 -22.10 28.40 -4.64
CA GLN A 264 -22.81 28.40 -3.36
C GLN A 264 -24.18 27.72 -3.48
N GLY A 265 -24.51 26.87 -2.51
CA GLY A 265 -25.73 26.06 -2.52
C GLY A 265 -25.69 24.87 -3.50
N ARG A 266 -24.66 24.74 -4.34
CA ARG A 266 -24.48 23.54 -5.17
C ARG A 266 -23.99 22.38 -4.33
N HIS A 267 -24.17 21.20 -4.90
CA HIS A 267 -23.73 19.96 -4.29
C HIS A 267 -22.54 19.40 -5.04
N LEU A 268 -21.64 18.76 -4.29
CA LEU A 268 -20.48 18.09 -4.84
C LEU A 268 -20.33 16.71 -4.19
N ALA A 269 -19.86 15.74 -4.95
CA ALA A 269 -19.37 14.48 -4.43
C ALA A 269 -17.84 14.53 -4.37
N ALA A 270 -17.26 14.32 -3.19
CA ALA A 270 -15.83 14.30 -2.98
C ALA A 270 -15.43 13.34 -1.85
N GLN A 271 -14.16 12.95 -1.88
CA GLN A 271 -13.46 12.39 -0.74
C GLN A 271 -12.71 13.53 -0.05
N LEU A 272 -12.81 13.62 1.28
CA LEU A 272 -12.05 14.60 2.07
C LEU A 272 -10.92 13.90 2.81
N VAL A 273 -9.77 14.54 2.90
CA VAL A 273 -8.64 14.09 3.70
C VAL A 273 -8.12 15.26 4.52
N THR A 274 -8.02 15.08 5.83
CA THR A 274 -7.38 15.99 6.75
C THR A 274 -5.93 15.56 6.97
N TYR A 275 -5.02 16.50 6.75
CA TYR A 275 -3.57 16.32 6.85
C TYR A 275 -2.95 17.64 7.31
N ALA A 276 -2.06 17.60 8.30
CA ALA A 276 -1.44 18.79 8.89
C ALA A 276 -2.48 19.87 9.25
N ASP A 277 -3.54 19.46 9.95
CA ASP A 277 -4.68 20.28 10.39
C ASP A 277 -5.50 20.98 9.28
N LYS A 278 -5.24 20.65 8.01
CA LYS A 278 -5.95 21.18 6.85
C LYS A 278 -6.74 20.09 6.16
N THR A 279 -7.91 20.42 5.65
CA THR A 279 -8.76 19.48 4.91
C THR A 279 -8.63 19.72 3.42
N TYR A 280 -8.51 18.65 2.65
CA TYR A 280 -8.28 18.65 1.22
C TYR A 280 -9.29 17.75 0.51
N ILE A 281 -9.65 18.10 -0.73
CA ILE A 281 -10.32 17.17 -1.63
C ILE A 281 -9.27 16.25 -2.26
N SER A 282 -9.43 14.94 -2.06
CA SER A 282 -8.51 13.93 -2.60
C SER A 282 -9.05 13.29 -3.89
N GLY A 283 -8.16 13.08 -4.86
CA GLY A 283 -8.45 12.41 -6.14
C GLY A 283 -9.21 13.27 -7.14
N SER A 284 -10.54 13.35 -7.02
CA SER A 284 -11.40 14.19 -7.88
C SER A 284 -12.73 14.48 -7.20
N ALA A 285 -13.30 15.66 -7.48
CA ALA A 285 -14.64 16.02 -7.09
C ALA A 285 -15.58 16.11 -8.30
N VAL A 286 -16.86 15.82 -8.09
CA VAL A 286 -17.90 15.88 -9.12
C VAL A 286 -19.01 16.81 -8.66
N TRP A 287 -19.32 17.81 -9.46
CA TRP A 287 -20.49 18.66 -9.25
C TRP A 287 -21.76 17.87 -9.55
N LEU A 288 -22.70 17.88 -8.61
CA LEU A 288 -23.96 17.16 -8.72
C LEU A 288 -25.09 18.12 -9.08
N ASN A 289 -25.92 17.70 -10.03
CA ASN A 289 -27.18 18.38 -10.34
C ASN A 289 -28.26 17.97 -9.32
N GLY A 290 -29.30 18.80 -9.16
CA GLY A 290 -30.37 18.57 -8.17
C GLY A 290 -31.08 17.22 -8.27
N GLU A 291 -31.17 16.65 -9.48
CA GLU A 291 -31.75 15.31 -9.72
C GLU A 291 -30.84 14.15 -9.28
N ALA A 292 -29.52 14.35 -9.26
CA ALA A 292 -28.54 13.33 -8.87
C ALA A 292 -28.35 13.25 -7.35
N LEU A 293 -28.59 14.35 -6.64
CA LEU A 293 -28.42 14.47 -5.19
C LEU A 293 -29.17 13.39 -4.37
N PRO A 294 -30.45 13.10 -4.63
CA PRO A 294 -31.23 12.16 -3.80
C PRO A 294 -30.78 10.70 -3.99
N THR A 295 -30.10 10.42 -5.12
CA THR A 295 -29.73 9.05 -5.49
C THR A 295 -28.43 8.56 -4.85
N TRP A 296 -27.59 9.46 -4.34
CA TRP A 296 -26.40 9.08 -3.59
C TRP A 296 -26.70 9.06 -2.09
N LYS A 297 -26.61 7.88 -1.46
CA LYS A 297 -26.59 7.71 0.00
C LYS A 297 -25.28 7.02 0.33
N GLY A 298 -24.26 7.78 0.77
CA GLY A 298 -22.88 7.29 0.90
C GLY A 298 -22.78 5.98 1.67
N GLU A 299 -23.30 5.94 2.90
CA GLU A 299 -23.28 4.74 3.75
C GLU A 299 -23.93 3.52 3.07
N ALA A 300 -25.15 3.67 2.52
CA ALA A 300 -25.85 2.57 1.86
C ALA A 300 -25.09 2.06 0.62
N ASN A 301 -24.53 2.98 -0.17
CA ASN A 301 -23.75 2.63 -1.36
C ASN A 301 -22.45 1.91 -1.00
N TRP A 302 -21.75 2.39 0.03
CA TRP A 302 -20.52 1.76 0.49
C TRP A 302 -20.77 0.39 1.12
N ASN A 303 -21.83 0.25 1.92
CA ASN A 303 -22.22 -1.04 2.49
C ASN A 303 -22.58 -2.07 1.41
N ASP A 304 -23.28 -1.66 0.34
CA ASP A 304 -23.56 -2.53 -0.81
C ASP A 304 -22.27 -2.93 -1.55
N ILE A 305 -21.34 -2.00 -1.77
CA ILE A 305 -20.04 -2.29 -2.41
C ILE A 305 -19.23 -3.29 -1.57
N VAL A 306 -19.07 -3.02 -0.27
CA VAL A 306 -18.30 -3.89 0.64
C VAL A 306 -18.93 -5.28 0.68
N LYS A 307 -20.26 -5.37 0.75
CA LYS A 307 -20.96 -6.66 0.72
C LYS A 307 -20.67 -7.43 -0.58
N LYS A 308 -20.74 -6.77 -1.74
CA LYS A 308 -20.42 -7.39 -3.04
C LYS A 308 -18.97 -7.84 -3.15
N GLU A 309 -18.04 -7.05 -2.65
CA GLU A 309 -16.62 -7.41 -2.56
C GLU A 309 -16.40 -8.67 -1.71
N GLN A 310 -17.02 -8.70 -0.53
CA GLN A 310 -16.97 -9.85 0.37
C GLN A 310 -17.64 -11.09 -0.22
N ASP A 311 -18.80 -10.96 -0.86
CA ASP A 311 -19.50 -12.07 -1.49
C ASP A 311 -18.70 -12.62 -2.68
N ALA A 312 -18.01 -11.79 -3.45
CA ALA A 312 -17.09 -12.23 -4.49
C ALA A 312 -15.87 -12.98 -3.91
N ALA A 313 -15.31 -12.49 -2.80
CA ALA A 313 -14.22 -13.16 -2.11
C ALA A 313 -14.63 -14.54 -1.58
N LYS A 314 -15.88 -14.71 -1.12
CA LYS A 314 -16.43 -16.01 -0.66
C LYS A 314 -16.42 -17.09 -1.75
N LEU A 315 -16.49 -16.67 -3.02
CA LEU A 315 -16.51 -17.58 -4.17
C LEU A 315 -15.11 -17.91 -4.70
N THR A 316 -14.07 -17.27 -4.16
CA THR A 316 -12.68 -17.43 -4.60
C THR A 316 -11.92 -18.24 -3.57
N TYR A 317 -11.11 -19.20 -4.03
CA TYR A 317 -10.31 -20.07 -3.17
C TYR A 317 -8.87 -20.09 -3.65
N PHE A 318 -7.94 -20.25 -2.72
CA PHE A 318 -6.54 -20.54 -3.00
C PHE A 318 -6.08 -21.70 -2.13
N THR A 319 -4.92 -22.26 -2.47
CA THR A 319 -4.27 -23.31 -1.69
C THR A 319 -3.02 -22.72 -1.07
N THR A 320 -2.85 -22.85 0.24
CA THR A 320 -1.64 -22.41 0.95
C THR A 320 -0.46 -23.29 0.57
N THR A 321 0.75 -22.85 0.95
CA THR A 321 1.98 -23.64 0.76
C THR A 321 1.89 -25.04 1.39
N PHE A 322 1.10 -25.19 2.46
CA PHE A 322 0.91 -26.46 3.17
C PHE A 322 -0.28 -27.29 2.64
N GLY A 323 -0.85 -26.92 1.49
CA GLY A 323 -1.92 -27.67 0.84
C GLY A 323 -3.32 -27.40 1.39
N LYS A 324 -3.48 -26.43 2.29
CA LYS A 324 -4.80 -26.07 2.83
C LYS A 324 -5.56 -25.22 1.84
N ARG A 325 -6.78 -25.64 1.48
CA ARG A 325 -7.68 -24.83 0.67
C ARG A 325 -8.41 -23.82 1.56
N ILE A 326 -8.22 -22.54 1.27
CA ILE A 326 -8.80 -21.43 2.05
C ILE A 326 -9.61 -20.54 1.11
N CYS A 327 -10.72 -20.01 1.63
CA CYS A 327 -11.51 -19.01 0.94
C CYS A 327 -10.85 -17.63 1.05
N LEU A 328 -10.83 -16.85 -0.03
CA LEU A 328 -10.24 -15.51 -0.02
C LEU A 328 -10.94 -14.59 1.00
N TYR A 329 -12.23 -14.80 1.27
CA TYR A 329 -12.93 -14.04 2.30
C TYR A 329 -12.31 -14.22 3.70
N ASP A 330 -12.00 -15.47 4.06
CA ASP A 330 -11.42 -15.79 5.37
C ASP A 330 -10.04 -15.12 5.51
N ASP A 331 -9.24 -15.12 4.44
CA ASP A 331 -7.92 -14.51 4.47
C ASP A 331 -7.96 -12.97 4.48
N LEU A 332 -8.86 -12.36 3.70
CA LEU A 332 -8.92 -10.91 3.53
C LEU A 332 -9.68 -10.17 4.64
N TYR A 333 -10.65 -10.81 5.31
CA TYR A 333 -11.58 -10.12 6.20
C TYR A 333 -11.67 -10.71 7.60
N THR A 334 -11.05 -11.86 7.87
CA THR A 334 -11.16 -12.50 9.18
C THR A 334 -9.81 -12.55 9.89
N VAL A 335 -9.87 -12.27 11.18
CA VAL A 335 -8.76 -12.41 12.13
C VAL A 335 -9.09 -13.59 13.04
N PRO A 336 -8.10 -14.43 13.42
CA PRO A 336 -8.32 -15.48 14.41
C PRO A 336 -8.99 -14.93 15.67
N LYS A 337 -9.93 -15.70 16.23
CA LYS A 337 -10.66 -15.31 17.45
C LYS A 337 -9.79 -15.45 18.70
N ASP A 338 -8.91 -16.44 18.68
CA ASP A 338 -7.95 -16.63 19.75
C ASP A 338 -6.88 -15.54 19.69
N PRO A 339 -6.65 -14.76 20.76
CA PRO A 339 -5.69 -13.66 20.74
C PRO A 339 -4.23 -14.11 20.54
N GLU A 340 -3.87 -15.30 21.02
CA GLU A 340 -2.53 -15.87 20.85
C GLU A 340 -2.33 -16.25 19.37
N GLU A 341 -3.28 -16.97 18.77
CA GLU A 341 -3.27 -17.27 17.33
C GLU A 341 -3.29 -15.99 16.49
N ALA A 342 -4.08 -14.98 16.86
CA ALA A 342 -4.13 -13.72 16.14
C ALA A 342 -2.75 -13.03 16.18
N TYR A 343 -2.07 -13.04 17.33
CA TYR A 343 -0.74 -12.47 17.44
C TYR A 343 0.28 -13.21 16.55
N TYR A 344 0.24 -14.53 16.50
CA TYR A 344 1.13 -15.32 15.63
C TYR A 344 0.78 -15.20 14.14
N ALA A 345 -0.49 -15.04 13.80
CA ALA A 345 -0.95 -14.84 12.43
C ALA A 345 -0.37 -13.56 11.82
N ASP A 346 -0.11 -12.52 12.61
CA ASP A 346 0.58 -11.31 12.14
C ASP A 346 2.05 -11.56 11.77
N MET A 347 2.61 -12.69 12.21
CA MET A 347 3.95 -13.18 11.83
C MET A 347 3.89 -14.31 10.79
N GLY A 348 2.73 -14.55 10.17
CA GLY A 348 2.54 -15.62 9.19
C GLY A 348 2.51 -17.02 9.78
N ILE A 349 2.36 -17.14 11.10
CA ILE A 349 2.23 -18.40 11.82
C ILE A 349 0.76 -18.65 12.10
N TYR A 350 0.23 -19.74 11.56
CA TYR A 350 -1.16 -20.13 11.75
C TYR A 350 -1.24 -21.51 12.39
N PHE A 351 -2.03 -21.65 13.46
CA PHE A 351 -2.09 -22.87 14.27
C PHE A 351 -2.75 -24.06 13.58
N ASP A 352 -3.42 -23.79 12.47
CA ASP A 352 -4.07 -24.78 11.63
C ASP A 352 -3.18 -25.28 10.48
N GLU A 353 -1.91 -24.88 10.46
CA GLU A 353 -0.88 -25.31 9.50
C GLU A 353 0.42 -25.69 10.24
N PRO A 354 1.23 -26.61 9.70
CA PRO A 354 2.50 -27.00 10.31
C PRO A 354 3.45 -25.82 10.45
N ASN A 355 4.11 -25.72 11.61
CA ASN A 355 5.10 -24.69 11.91
C ASN A 355 6.41 -25.32 12.40
N ILE A 356 7.54 -24.65 12.16
CA ILE A 356 8.87 -25.11 12.63
C ILE A 356 8.90 -25.35 14.15
N PHE A 357 8.12 -24.58 14.91
CA PHE A 357 8.03 -24.74 16.37
C PHE A 357 7.36 -26.05 16.80
N ASP A 358 6.48 -26.63 15.97
CA ASP A 358 5.87 -27.94 16.23
C ASP A 358 6.92 -29.06 16.19
N PHE A 359 7.96 -28.89 15.37
CA PHE A 359 9.08 -29.85 15.27
C PHE A 359 10.14 -29.63 16.35
N LEU A 360 10.31 -28.39 16.81
CA LEU A 360 11.31 -28.01 17.82
C LEU A 360 10.80 -28.17 19.26
N GLY A 361 9.55 -28.57 19.47
CA GLY A 361 8.96 -28.81 20.80
C GLY A 361 8.78 -27.53 21.63
N GLY A 362 8.73 -26.36 20.99
CA GLY A 362 8.65 -25.05 21.63
C GLY A 362 7.43 -24.25 21.21
N ARG A 363 7.15 -23.14 21.91
CA ARG A 363 6.21 -22.10 21.44
C ARG A 363 6.99 -20.92 20.87
N PRO A 364 6.51 -20.24 19.82
CA PRO A 364 7.17 -19.04 19.33
C PRO A 364 7.15 -17.96 20.41
N ASN A 365 8.26 -17.36 20.80
CA ASN A 365 8.30 -16.45 21.97
C ASN A 365 7.91 -14.99 21.64
N GLY A 366 7.31 -14.72 20.48
CA GLY A 366 6.83 -13.40 20.06
C GLY A 366 7.92 -12.34 19.82
N LYS A 367 9.17 -12.62 20.20
CA LYS A 367 10.30 -11.83 19.73
C LYS A 367 10.60 -12.29 18.32
N VAL A 368 10.43 -11.39 17.36
CA VAL A 368 10.92 -11.58 16.00
C VAL A 368 12.40 -11.92 16.09
N ILE A 369 12.75 -13.19 15.89
CA ILE A 369 14.13 -13.59 15.67
C ILE A 369 14.40 -13.26 14.21
N TYR A 370 14.78 -12.02 13.93
CA TYR A 370 15.61 -11.80 12.76
C TYR A 370 16.93 -12.53 13.07
N LEU A 371 17.15 -13.66 12.41
CA LEU A 371 18.48 -14.27 12.33
C LEU A 371 19.34 -13.36 11.44
N GLY A 372 19.77 -12.24 12.01
CA GLY A 372 20.84 -11.39 11.51
C GLY A 372 21.90 -11.32 12.60
N GLY A 373 22.95 -12.11 12.44
CA GLY A 373 24.20 -11.95 13.17
C GLY A 373 25.12 -10.98 12.45
#